data_AF-A0A9N8RW73-F1
#
_entry.id   AF-A0A9N8RW73-F1
#
_cell.length_a   1.000
_cell.length_b   1.000
_cell.length_c   1.000
_cell.angle_alpha   90.00
_cell.angle_beta   90.00
_cell.angle_gamma   90.00
#
_symmetry.space_group_name_H-M   'P 1'
#
loop_
_entity.id
_entity.type
_entity.pdbx_description
1 polymer ?
#
loop_
_entity_poly.entity_id
_entity_poly.type
_entity_poly.pdbx_seq_one_letter_code
_entity_poly.pdbx_strand_id
1 'polypeptide(L)'
;MEAVDIAGGSTVSVDARSVKSVALASLIGTTVEWYDFFLYGTITGLVFDKLFFPAGNAFVSTMLAYTVYAVGFVTRPLGGVIFGHFGDRFGRKPLLVLTLSIMGVSTFLIGVLPTYASIGIWAPICLLLLRLLQGIGLGGEWGGAVLMAFEYAPRKQRGLYASYPQIGLAVGLCLSSGAVAALTTWLTPEAFLQWGWRAAFMASILLVAVGMFIRLRIVETPAFAKIRDTHAVAKVPAREVFTDYRKNVFLGWGARYIDGVIFNTYAVFSLSYLIGIHHYAKSAILVAVTLAALVLMFMIPVASRLSDRIGRRKVFGWGALACGLSAWPAFAVFHYSTSLTAVTATIVIVVGVIYAFVYGPEAALFCELFDTRVRYSGISIVYQVSGIVSSSITPLAATALLHYGNLQPWWIALYIAGVGLLSSVCTYFIRRTF
;
A
#
# COMPACT_ATOMS: atom_id res chain seq x y z
N MET A 1 -4.55 32.59 6.84
CA MET A 1 -5.70 31.72 7.15
C MET A 1 -6.29 31.26 5.83
N GLU A 2 -6.50 29.96 5.64
CA GLU A 2 -7.17 29.44 4.44
C GLU A 2 -8.58 28.97 4.83
N ALA A 3 -9.57 29.26 3.99
CA ALA A 3 -10.94 28.82 4.23
C ALA A 3 -11.07 27.31 3.98
N VAL A 4 -11.45 26.58 5.03
CA VAL A 4 -11.66 25.14 5.00
C VAL A 4 -13.14 24.85 5.26
N ASP A 5 -13.76 24.03 4.42
CA ASP A 5 -15.11 23.52 4.73
C ASP A 5 -15.00 22.38 5.74
N ILE A 6 -15.68 22.53 6.87
CA ILE A 6 -15.91 21.40 7.77
C ILE A 6 -17.27 20.80 7.42
N ALA A 7 -17.43 19.49 7.64
CA ALA A 7 -18.70 18.78 7.56
C ALA A 7 -19.83 19.61 8.23
N GLY A 8 -20.81 20.07 7.43
CA GLY A 8 -21.92 20.91 7.91
C GLY A 8 -22.06 22.29 7.27
N GLY A 9 -21.25 22.64 6.25
CA GLY A 9 -21.46 23.86 5.44
C GLY A 9 -20.94 25.15 6.08
N SER A 10 -20.18 25.06 7.18
CA SER A 10 -19.48 26.20 7.78
C SER A 10 -18.02 26.24 7.32
N THR A 11 -17.57 27.43 6.89
CA THR A 11 -16.17 27.72 6.60
C THR A 11 -15.47 28.10 7.89
N VAL A 12 -14.44 27.33 8.27
CA VAL A 12 -13.58 27.67 9.41
C VAL A 12 -12.23 28.08 8.87
N SER A 13 -11.70 29.19 9.38
CA SER A 13 -10.34 29.63 9.11
C SER A 13 -9.37 28.71 9.84
N VAL A 14 -8.69 27.83 9.10
CA VAL A 14 -7.64 26.98 9.67
C VAL A 14 -6.27 27.62 9.39
N ASP A 15 -5.36 27.50 10.35
CA ASP A 15 -3.98 27.95 10.18
C ASP A 15 -3.27 27.06 9.16
N ALA A 16 -2.67 27.65 8.13
CA ALA A 16 -1.92 26.93 7.10
C ALA A 16 -0.75 26.12 7.69
N ARG A 17 -0.21 26.55 8.86
CA ARG A 17 0.78 25.76 9.61
C ARG A 17 0.20 24.45 10.15
N SER A 18 -1.06 24.44 10.59
CA SER A 18 -1.69 23.22 11.13
C SER A 18 -1.98 22.21 10.01
N VAL A 19 -2.40 22.66 8.83
CA VAL A 19 -2.67 21.78 7.67
C VAL A 19 -1.40 21.03 7.24
N LYS A 20 -0.28 21.74 7.11
CA LYS A 20 1.02 21.11 6.77
C LYS A 20 1.51 20.16 7.86
N SER A 21 1.34 20.53 9.13
CA SER A 21 1.73 19.67 10.25
C SER A 21 0.94 18.37 10.27
N VAL A 22 -0.38 18.42 10.03
CA VAL A 22 -1.23 17.21 9.96
C VAL A 22 -0.84 16.35 8.76
N ALA A 23 -0.62 16.95 7.59
CA ALA A 23 -0.21 16.23 6.39
C ALA A 23 1.15 15.51 6.58
N LEU A 24 2.12 16.18 7.21
CA LEU A 24 3.43 15.59 7.51
C LEU A 24 3.34 14.48 8.57
N ALA A 25 2.53 14.66 9.61
CA ALA A 25 2.32 13.64 10.63
C ALA A 25 1.67 12.38 10.03
N SER A 26 0.68 12.55 9.15
CA SER A 26 0.06 11.44 8.40
C SER A 26 1.07 10.72 7.51
N LEU A 27 1.94 11.46 6.81
CA LEU A 27 3.00 10.89 5.98
C LEU A 27 3.94 10.00 6.79
N ILE A 28 4.42 10.48 7.95
CA ILE A 28 5.36 9.69 8.76
C ILE A 28 4.68 8.44 9.31
N GLY A 29 3.41 8.55 9.75
CA GLY A 29 2.62 7.39 10.18
C GLY A 29 2.52 6.33 9.09
N THR A 30 2.16 6.73 7.87
CA THR A 30 2.07 5.80 6.73
C THR A 30 3.42 5.27 6.28
N THR A 31 4.53 6.00 6.46
CA THR A 31 5.88 5.49 6.18
C THR A 31 6.22 4.27 7.02
N VAL A 32 5.94 4.31 8.33
CA VAL A 32 6.22 3.18 9.22
C VAL A 32 5.39 1.96 8.83
N GLU A 33 4.11 2.18 8.53
CA GLU A 33 3.19 1.15 8.05
C GLU A 33 3.69 0.47 6.77
N TRP A 34 4.06 1.26 5.78
CA TRP A 34 4.49 0.74 4.48
C TRP A 34 5.89 0.14 4.51
N TYR A 35 6.78 0.60 5.39
CA TYR A 35 8.07 -0.05 5.60
C TYR A 35 7.89 -1.52 6.00
N ASP A 36 7.13 -1.79 7.06
CA ASP A 36 6.89 -3.15 7.58
C ASP A 36 6.22 -4.02 6.51
N PHE A 37 5.25 -3.44 5.82
CA PHE A 37 4.49 -4.13 4.80
C PHE A 37 5.36 -4.56 3.61
N PHE A 38 6.18 -3.65 3.08
CA PHE A 38 7.05 -3.93 1.94
C PHE A 38 8.25 -4.76 2.29
N LEU A 39 8.83 -4.58 3.49
CA LEU A 39 9.87 -5.45 3.99
C LEU A 39 9.39 -6.92 3.98
N TYR A 40 8.18 -7.18 4.45
CA TYR A 40 7.59 -8.52 4.37
C TYR A 40 7.46 -8.99 2.93
N GLY A 41 6.90 -8.18 2.03
CA GLY A 41 6.73 -8.53 0.61
C GLY A 41 8.04 -8.87 -0.08
N THR A 42 9.07 -8.06 0.13
CA THR A 42 10.43 -8.28 -0.38
C THR A 42 11.04 -9.58 0.15
N ILE A 43 10.93 -9.84 1.46
CA ILE A 43 11.51 -11.04 2.07
C ILE A 43 10.74 -12.32 1.69
N THR A 44 9.45 -12.21 1.37
CA THR A 44 8.58 -13.36 1.01
C THR A 44 9.18 -14.22 -0.10
N GLY A 45 9.58 -13.61 -1.23
CA GLY A 45 10.17 -14.33 -2.36
C GLY A 45 11.69 -14.54 -2.27
N LEU A 46 12.36 -13.92 -1.30
CA LEU A 46 13.81 -14.04 -1.13
C LEU A 46 14.24 -15.07 -0.09
N VAL A 47 13.38 -15.33 0.89
CA VAL A 47 13.70 -16.06 2.13
C VAL A 47 12.57 -17.00 2.57
N PHE A 48 11.32 -16.53 2.65
CA PHE A 48 10.26 -17.31 3.31
C PHE A 48 9.89 -18.59 2.55
N ASP A 49 9.89 -18.53 1.22
CA ASP A 49 9.79 -19.70 0.34
C ASP A 49 10.79 -20.80 0.72
N LYS A 50 12.02 -20.44 1.11
CA LYS A 50 13.09 -21.39 1.44
C LYS A 50 13.09 -21.84 2.90
N LEU A 51 12.88 -20.90 3.83
CA LEU A 51 13.10 -21.15 5.26
C LEU A 51 11.83 -21.56 6.02
N PHE A 52 10.65 -21.22 5.52
CA PHE A 52 9.37 -21.47 6.19
C PHE A 52 8.48 -22.44 5.42
N PHE A 53 8.62 -22.52 4.09
CA PHE A 53 7.80 -23.37 3.23
C PHE A 53 8.59 -24.33 2.32
N PRO A 54 9.53 -25.14 2.85
CA PRO A 54 10.35 -26.04 2.03
C PRO A 54 9.54 -27.24 1.49
N ALA A 55 8.73 -27.03 0.46
CA ALA A 55 7.80 -28.03 -0.06
C ALA A 55 8.44 -29.03 -1.07
N GLY A 56 9.76 -29.01 -1.25
CA GLY A 56 10.48 -29.83 -2.24
C GLY A 56 10.30 -29.38 -3.70
N ASN A 57 9.33 -28.50 -3.98
CA ASN A 57 9.08 -27.89 -5.28
C ASN A 57 9.10 -26.36 -5.14
N ALA A 58 9.92 -25.68 -5.95
CA ALA A 58 10.11 -24.22 -5.88
C ALA A 58 8.83 -23.43 -6.17
N PHE A 59 8.01 -23.89 -7.12
CA PHE A 59 6.72 -23.27 -7.43
C PHE A 59 5.76 -23.36 -6.24
N VAL A 60 5.62 -24.55 -5.64
CA VAL A 60 4.76 -24.76 -4.45
C VAL A 60 5.23 -23.89 -3.27
N SER A 61 6.54 -23.86 -3.02
CA SER A 61 7.14 -23.08 -1.94
C SER A 61 6.86 -21.57 -2.09
N THR A 62 6.99 -21.05 -3.32
CA THR A 62 6.69 -19.66 -3.66
C THR A 62 5.19 -19.34 -3.51
N MET A 63 4.32 -20.23 -3.99
CA MET A 63 2.87 -20.07 -3.86
C MET A 63 2.41 -20.07 -2.41
N LEU A 64 2.99 -20.92 -1.55
CA LEU A 64 2.68 -20.93 -0.11
C LEU A 64 3.13 -19.63 0.56
N ALA A 65 4.36 -19.17 0.26
CA ALA A 65 4.88 -17.92 0.80
C ALA A 65 4.01 -16.70 0.40
N TYR A 66 3.63 -16.60 -0.88
CA TYR A 66 2.73 -15.54 -1.34
C TYR A 66 1.29 -15.68 -0.83
N THR A 67 0.83 -16.89 -0.53
CA THR A 67 -0.46 -17.10 0.14
C THR A 67 -0.46 -16.46 1.52
N VAL A 68 0.59 -16.67 2.32
CA VAL A 68 0.71 -16.03 3.63
C VAL A 68 0.88 -14.50 3.50
N TYR A 69 1.63 -14.02 2.52
CA TYR A 69 1.67 -12.60 2.20
C TYR A 69 0.26 -12.02 1.94
N ALA A 70 -0.55 -12.74 1.15
CA ALA A 70 -1.90 -12.34 0.75
C ALA A 70 -2.87 -12.27 1.95
N VAL A 71 -2.75 -13.18 2.91
CA VAL A 71 -3.53 -13.18 4.15
C VAL A 71 -3.41 -11.86 4.92
N GLY A 72 -2.26 -11.20 4.86
CA GLY A 72 -2.06 -9.88 5.47
C GLY A 72 -2.96 -8.78 4.87
N PHE A 73 -3.38 -8.90 3.61
CA PHE A 73 -4.37 -7.99 3.03
C PHE A 73 -5.81 -8.39 3.37
N VAL A 74 -6.11 -9.70 3.35
CA VAL A 74 -7.45 -10.24 3.66
C VAL A 74 -7.91 -9.83 5.05
N THR A 75 -6.98 -9.69 5.99
CA THR A 75 -7.25 -9.29 7.38
C THR A 75 -7.41 -7.79 7.60
N ARG A 76 -7.08 -6.93 6.63
CA ARG A 76 -7.19 -5.47 6.80
C ARG A 76 -8.64 -5.01 7.01
N PRO A 77 -9.64 -5.44 6.22
CA PRO A 77 -11.02 -5.06 6.51
C PRO A 77 -11.47 -5.48 7.91
N LEU A 78 -11.03 -6.65 8.39
CA LEU A 78 -11.35 -7.13 9.73
C LEU A 78 -10.79 -6.17 10.80
N GLY A 79 -9.54 -5.73 10.64
CA GLY A 79 -8.95 -4.69 11.48
C GLY A 79 -9.71 -3.37 11.46
N GLY A 80 -10.13 -2.91 10.28
CA GLY A 80 -10.95 -1.71 10.13
C GLY A 80 -12.29 -1.79 10.88
N VAL A 81 -12.95 -2.96 10.84
CA VAL A 81 -14.20 -3.21 11.58
C VAL A 81 -13.96 -3.23 13.09
N ILE A 82 -12.95 -4.00 13.54
CA ILE A 82 -12.61 -4.15 14.98
C ILE A 82 -12.26 -2.77 15.56
N PHE A 83 -11.25 -2.10 15.00
CA PHE A 83 -10.75 -0.84 15.54
C PHE A 83 -11.67 0.34 15.27
N GLY A 84 -12.50 0.29 14.23
CA GLY A 84 -13.59 1.25 14.04
C GLY A 84 -14.61 1.19 15.18
N HIS A 85 -15.11 -0.01 15.49
CA HIS A 85 -16.07 -0.21 16.58
C HIS A 85 -15.51 0.21 17.95
N PHE A 86 -14.27 -0.18 18.25
CA PHE A 86 -13.63 0.18 19.52
C PHE A 86 -13.18 1.65 19.57
N GLY A 87 -12.79 2.23 18.44
CA GLY A 87 -12.39 3.64 18.33
C GLY A 87 -13.55 4.59 18.62
N ASP A 88 -14.77 4.23 18.24
CA ASP A 88 -15.98 5.00 18.54
C ASP A 88 -16.35 4.93 20.04
N ARG A 89 -15.94 3.86 20.75
CA ARG A 89 -16.27 3.64 22.17
C ARG A 89 -15.19 4.14 23.14
N PHE A 90 -13.92 3.99 22.78
CA PHE A 90 -12.77 4.23 23.66
C PHE A 90 -11.89 5.43 23.23
N GLY A 91 -12.21 6.05 22.09
CA GLY A 91 -11.46 7.19 21.52
C GLY A 91 -10.45 6.74 20.46
N ARG A 92 -10.13 7.63 19.52
CA ARG A 92 -9.27 7.29 18.36
C ARG A 92 -7.80 7.17 18.73
N LYS A 93 -7.30 8.03 19.64
CA LYS A 93 -5.88 8.05 19.99
C LYS A 93 -5.36 6.73 20.60
N PRO A 94 -6.01 6.10 21.60
CA PRO A 94 -5.55 4.82 22.14
C PRO A 94 -5.56 3.70 21.09
N LEU A 95 -6.54 3.71 20.18
CA LEU A 95 -6.63 2.71 19.12
C LEU A 95 -5.51 2.87 18.09
N LEU A 96 -5.18 4.09 17.68
CA LEU A 96 -4.04 4.39 16.80
C LEU A 96 -2.69 3.95 17.40
N VAL A 97 -2.54 3.99 18.71
CA VAL A 97 -1.35 3.51 19.43
C VAL A 97 -1.33 1.98 19.46
N LEU A 98 -2.48 1.35 19.73
CA LEU A 98 -2.63 -0.10 19.76
C LEU A 98 -2.36 -0.73 18.39
N THR A 99 -2.92 -0.18 17.31
CA THR A 99 -2.73 -0.70 15.94
C THR A 99 -1.26 -0.67 15.52
N LEU A 100 -0.58 0.46 15.76
CA LEU A 100 0.85 0.61 15.48
C LEU A 100 1.70 -0.37 16.32
N SER A 101 1.32 -0.58 17.58
CA SER A 101 2.00 -1.53 18.48
C SER A 101 1.83 -2.97 18.01
N ILE A 102 0.59 -3.39 17.67
CA ILE A 102 0.31 -4.74 17.16
C ILE A 102 1.13 -5.01 15.90
N MET A 103 1.10 -4.09 14.94
CA MET A 103 1.84 -4.22 13.69
C MET A 103 3.35 -4.31 13.94
N GLY A 104 3.91 -3.34 14.67
CA GLY A 104 5.34 -3.24 14.93
C GLY A 104 5.91 -4.42 15.72
N VAL A 105 5.23 -4.82 16.80
CA VAL A 105 5.62 -5.99 17.59
C VAL A 105 5.53 -7.25 16.75
N SER A 106 4.50 -7.41 15.92
CA SER A 106 4.39 -8.57 15.03
C SER A 106 5.54 -8.61 14.02
N THR A 107 5.94 -7.46 13.45
CA THR A 107 7.10 -7.35 12.56
C THR A 107 8.39 -7.76 13.27
N PHE A 108 8.63 -7.25 14.47
CA PHE A 108 9.80 -7.61 15.27
C PHE A 108 9.83 -9.12 15.58
N LEU A 109 8.68 -9.68 15.99
CA LEU A 109 8.55 -11.10 16.31
C LEU A 109 8.82 -12.02 15.12
N ILE A 110 8.49 -11.60 13.90
CA ILE A 110 8.87 -12.33 12.67
C ILE A 110 10.40 -12.43 12.55
N GLY A 111 11.13 -11.37 12.91
CA GLY A 111 12.59 -11.34 12.89
C GLY A 111 13.24 -12.37 13.84
N VAL A 112 12.59 -12.72 14.95
CA VAL A 112 13.11 -13.73 15.91
C VAL A 112 12.51 -15.12 15.72
N LEU A 113 11.59 -15.30 14.77
CA LEU A 113 10.84 -16.54 14.61
C LEU A 113 11.75 -17.70 14.13
N PRO A 114 11.75 -18.88 14.79
CA PRO A 114 12.53 -20.03 14.32
C PRO A 114 12.07 -20.54 12.93
N THR A 115 12.97 -21.15 12.18
CA THR A 115 12.68 -21.64 10.82
C THR A 115 12.05 -23.04 10.84
N TYR A 116 11.58 -23.51 9.68
CA TYR A 116 11.01 -24.85 9.53
C TYR A 116 11.99 -25.94 9.98
N ALA A 117 13.29 -25.76 9.73
CA ALA A 117 14.31 -26.72 10.16
C ALA A 117 14.40 -26.88 11.69
N SER A 118 13.99 -25.86 12.46
CA SER A 118 14.07 -25.87 13.92
C SER A 118 12.79 -26.37 14.60
N ILE A 119 11.62 -25.95 14.10
CA ILE A 119 10.32 -26.21 14.77
C ILE A 119 9.25 -26.83 13.85
N GLY A 120 9.64 -27.26 12.64
CA GLY A 120 8.75 -27.91 11.68
C GLY A 120 7.58 -27.03 11.27
N ILE A 121 6.38 -27.63 11.17
CA ILE A 121 5.15 -26.99 10.71
C ILE A 121 4.73 -25.79 11.58
N TRP A 122 5.19 -25.69 12.82
CA TRP A 122 4.90 -24.55 13.68
C TRP A 122 5.52 -23.25 13.17
N ALA A 123 6.64 -23.29 12.44
CA ALA A 123 7.26 -22.10 11.86
C ALA A 123 6.30 -21.35 10.90
N PRO A 124 5.76 -21.97 9.83
CA PRO A 124 4.80 -21.30 8.96
C PRO A 124 3.46 -20.97 9.65
N ILE A 125 3.02 -21.74 10.64
CA ILE A 125 1.80 -21.42 11.42
C ILE A 125 2.00 -20.15 12.24
N CYS A 126 3.11 -20.02 12.98
CA CYS A 126 3.41 -18.82 13.74
C CYS A 126 3.63 -17.61 12.82
N LEU A 127 4.30 -17.80 11.68
CA LEU A 127 4.47 -16.75 10.67
C LEU A 127 3.10 -16.25 10.18
N LEU A 128 2.18 -17.17 9.89
CA LEU A 128 0.81 -16.85 9.49
C LEU A 128 0.05 -16.09 10.59
N LEU A 129 0.15 -16.51 11.85
CA LEU A 129 -0.48 -15.83 12.98
C LEU A 129 0.04 -14.39 13.15
N LEU A 130 1.36 -14.19 13.10
CA LEU A 130 1.96 -12.85 13.15
C LEU A 130 1.51 -12.00 11.95
N ARG A 131 1.37 -12.61 10.77
CA ARG A 131 0.90 -11.93 9.57
C ARG A 131 -0.57 -11.52 9.65
N LEU A 132 -1.42 -12.36 10.26
CA LEU A 132 -2.82 -12.01 10.57
C LEU A 132 -2.87 -10.79 11.50
N LEU A 133 -2.06 -10.77 12.56
CA LEU A 133 -1.99 -9.65 13.50
C LEU A 133 -1.51 -8.36 12.83
N GLN A 134 -0.47 -8.42 11.99
CA GLN A 134 -0.01 -7.27 11.20
C GLN A 134 -1.13 -6.70 10.31
N GLY A 135 -1.82 -7.58 9.56
CA GLY A 135 -2.88 -7.16 8.66
C GLY A 135 -4.08 -6.54 9.37
N ILE A 136 -4.47 -7.11 10.52
CA ILE A 136 -5.48 -6.51 11.42
C ILE A 136 -5.03 -5.12 11.87
N GLY A 137 -3.81 -4.96 12.37
CA GLY A 137 -3.27 -3.67 12.82
C GLY A 137 -3.32 -2.58 11.74
N LEU A 138 -3.12 -2.93 10.47
CA LEU A 138 -3.09 -2.01 9.33
C LEU A 138 -4.49 -1.59 8.82
N GLY A 139 -5.57 -2.20 9.32
CA GLY A 139 -6.90 -2.16 8.72
C GLY A 139 -7.64 -0.82 8.72
N GLY A 140 -7.27 0.12 9.59
CA GLY A 140 -8.03 1.36 9.82
C GLY A 140 -7.28 2.67 9.54
N GLU A 141 -5.99 2.61 9.23
CA GLU A 141 -5.11 3.78 9.30
C GLU A 141 -5.18 4.69 8.07
N TRP A 142 -5.17 4.10 6.88
CA TRP A 142 -5.08 4.84 5.62
C TRP A 142 -6.30 5.77 5.39
N GLY A 143 -7.52 5.26 5.60
CA GLY A 143 -8.75 6.02 5.38
C GLY A 143 -8.83 7.26 6.29
N GLY A 144 -8.39 7.14 7.54
CA GLY A 144 -8.33 8.27 8.48
C GLY A 144 -7.30 9.31 8.09
N ALA A 145 -6.08 8.88 7.77
CA ALA A 145 -4.99 9.77 7.36
C ALA A 145 -5.33 10.58 6.11
N VAL A 146 -5.89 9.92 5.08
CA VAL A 146 -6.32 10.55 3.83
C VAL A 146 -7.47 11.53 4.07
N LEU A 147 -8.48 11.14 4.84
CA LEU A 147 -9.64 12.00 5.08
C LEU A 147 -9.24 13.27 5.82
N MET A 148 -8.39 13.17 6.84
CA MET A 148 -7.86 14.33 7.55
C MET A 148 -7.11 15.27 6.60
N ALA A 149 -6.24 14.74 5.74
CA ALA A 149 -5.49 15.56 4.79
C ALA A 149 -6.41 16.19 3.72
N PHE A 150 -7.44 15.49 3.27
CA PHE A 150 -8.39 15.96 2.25
C PHE A 150 -9.36 17.02 2.78
N GLU A 151 -9.92 16.83 3.96
CA GLU A 151 -10.94 17.73 4.53
C GLU A 151 -10.34 19.04 5.04
N TYR A 152 -9.12 19.01 5.57
CA TYR A 152 -8.41 20.21 6.01
C TYR A 152 -7.80 21.02 4.85
N ALA A 153 -7.81 20.48 3.64
CA ALA A 153 -7.17 21.10 2.50
C ALA A 153 -8.08 22.13 1.79
N PRO A 154 -7.49 23.23 1.27
CA PRO A 154 -8.19 24.15 0.38
C PRO A 154 -8.79 23.41 -0.82
N ARG A 155 -10.03 23.76 -1.21
CA ARG A 155 -10.78 23.07 -2.29
C ARG A 155 -9.94 22.81 -3.56
N LYS A 156 -9.15 23.81 -3.99
CA LYS A 156 -8.33 23.76 -5.21
C LYS A 156 -7.03 22.95 -5.09
N GLN A 157 -6.69 22.48 -3.89
CA GLN A 157 -5.44 21.75 -3.59
C GLN A 157 -5.70 20.42 -2.87
N ARG A 158 -6.96 19.97 -2.81
CA ARG A 158 -7.33 18.74 -2.10
C ARG A 158 -6.60 17.51 -2.65
N GLY A 159 -6.33 17.45 -3.95
CA GLY A 159 -5.52 16.41 -4.56
C GLY A 159 -4.10 16.39 -3.99
N LEU A 160 -3.43 17.54 -4.00
CA LEU A 160 -2.08 17.69 -3.47
C LEU A 160 -1.97 17.34 -1.98
N TYR A 161 -2.88 17.82 -1.14
CA TYR A 161 -2.79 17.55 0.30
C TYR A 161 -3.17 16.10 0.64
N ALA A 162 -4.19 15.54 -0.03
CA ALA A 162 -4.56 14.13 0.15
C ALA A 162 -3.47 13.14 -0.33
N SER A 163 -2.46 13.61 -1.07
CA SER A 163 -1.35 12.76 -1.49
C SER A 163 -0.19 12.69 -0.50
N TYR A 164 -0.16 13.51 0.57
CA TYR A 164 0.89 13.41 1.59
C TYR A 164 0.93 12.04 2.28
N PRO A 165 -0.19 11.45 2.73
CA PRO A 165 -0.20 10.07 3.22
C PRO A 165 0.33 9.07 2.19
N GLN A 166 0.14 9.35 0.89
CA GLN A 166 0.61 8.50 -0.21
C GLN A 166 2.12 8.60 -0.44
N ILE A 167 2.72 9.77 -0.21
CA ILE A 167 4.19 9.91 -0.20
C ILE A 167 4.81 8.96 0.83
N GLY A 168 4.12 8.74 1.96
CA GLY A 168 4.59 7.81 2.98
C GLY A 168 4.79 6.38 2.47
N LEU A 169 3.98 5.92 1.49
CA LEU A 169 4.19 4.66 0.79
C LEU A 169 5.53 4.64 0.06
N ALA A 170 5.82 5.68 -0.73
CA ALA A 170 7.07 5.77 -1.48
C ALA A 170 8.29 5.80 -0.54
N VAL A 171 8.21 6.53 0.57
CA VAL A 171 9.28 6.55 1.59
C VAL A 171 9.43 5.16 2.23
N GLY A 172 8.33 4.50 2.60
CA GLY A 172 8.36 3.15 3.19
C GLY A 172 8.96 2.12 2.25
N LEU A 173 8.64 2.19 0.95
CA LEU A 173 9.23 1.34 -0.09
C LEU A 173 10.73 1.61 -0.22
N CYS A 174 11.14 2.88 -0.28
CA CYS A 174 12.54 3.27 -0.36
C CYS A 174 13.35 2.76 0.83
N LEU A 175 12.84 2.92 2.05
CA LEU A 175 13.52 2.49 3.28
C LEU A 175 13.61 0.97 3.38
N SER A 176 12.54 0.24 3.05
CA SER A 176 12.52 -1.22 3.12
C SER A 176 13.41 -1.85 2.05
N SER A 177 13.21 -1.49 0.77
CA SER A 177 14.04 -2.00 -0.34
C SER A 177 15.50 -1.57 -0.20
N GLY A 178 15.76 -0.34 0.23
CA GLY A 178 17.12 0.16 0.48
C GLY A 178 17.83 -0.55 1.63
N ALA A 179 17.13 -0.83 2.74
CA ALA A 179 17.70 -1.59 3.86
C ALA A 179 18.06 -3.02 3.44
N VAL A 180 17.17 -3.70 2.71
CA VAL A 180 17.45 -5.07 2.21
C VAL A 180 18.54 -5.04 1.14
N ALA A 181 18.58 -4.01 0.27
CA ALA A 181 19.66 -3.83 -0.70
C ALA A 181 21.02 -3.70 0.00
N ALA A 182 21.13 -2.85 1.02
CA ALA A 182 22.36 -2.67 1.78
C ALA A 182 22.81 -3.97 2.44
N LEU A 183 21.89 -4.68 3.11
CA LEU A 183 22.19 -5.97 3.75
C LEU A 183 22.61 -7.04 2.74
N THR A 184 21.96 -7.11 1.58
CA THR A 184 22.32 -8.08 0.52
C THR A 184 23.61 -7.73 -0.23
N THR A 185 24.05 -6.46 -0.17
CA THR A 185 25.35 -6.04 -0.72
C THR A 185 26.49 -6.30 0.27
N TRP A 186 26.28 -6.09 1.57
CA TRP A 186 27.32 -6.23 2.57
C TRP A 186 27.50 -7.65 3.11
N LEU A 187 26.45 -8.48 3.05
CA LEU A 187 26.48 -9.84 3.55
C LEU A 187 26.62 -10.85 2.40
N THR A 188 27.28 -11.97 2.69
CA THR A 188 27.23 -13.13 1.78
C THR A 188 25.81 -13.70 1.71
N PRO A 189 25.44 -14.42 0.64
CA PRO A 189 24.13 -15.05 0.53
C PRO A 189 23.75 -15.92 1.74
N GLU A 190 24.73 -16.63 2.30
CA GLU A 190 24.58 -17.50 3.47
C GLU A 190 24.31 -16.67 4.73
N ALA A 191 25.13 -15.64 4.99
CA ALA A 191 24.96 -14.76 6.13
C ALA A 191 23.62 -14.01 6.06
N PHE A 192 23.22 -13.57 4.87
CA PHE A 192 21.92 -12.95 4.65
C PHE A 192 20.77 -13.88 5.01
N LEU A 193 20.81 -15.15 4.58
CA LEU A 193 19.79 -16.15 4.89
C LEU A 193 19.80 -16.59 6.36
N GLN A 194 20.95 -16.59 7.02
CA GLN A 194 21.06 -16.95 8.43
C GLN A 194 20.51 -15.88 9.37
N TRP A 195 20.90 -14.62 9.19
CA TRP A 195 20.54 -13.54 10.12
C TRP A 195 20.23 -12.19 9.46
N GLY A 196 20.75 -11.90 8.26
CA GLY A 196 20.59 -10.58 7.63
C GLY A 196 19.12 -10.14 7.47
N TRP A 197 18.26 -11.03 6.99
CA TRP A 197 16.82 -10.72 6.89
C TRP A 197 16.17 -10.47 8.26
N ARG A 198 16.61 -11.18 9.31
CA ARG A 198 16.10 -11.01 10.68
C ARG A 198 16.40 -9.61 11.21
N ALA A 199 17.61 -9.12 10.97
CA ALA A 199 18.03 -7.78 11.37
C ALA A 199 17.15 -6.70 10.72
N ALA A 200 16.76 -6.86 9.45
CA ALA A 200 15.84 -5.94 8.78
C ALA A 200 14.47 -5.88 9.49
N PHE A 201 13.91 -7.04 9.89
CA PHE A 201 12.65 -7.09 10.64
C PHE A 201 12.77 -6.50 12.04
N MET A 202 13.86 -6.80 12.75
CA MET A 202 14.10 -6.27 14.09
C MET A 202 14.29 -4.76 14.10
N ALA A 203 14.87 -4.19 13.03
CA ALA A 203 15.05 -2.74 12.89
C ALA A 203 13.72 -1.97 12.82
N SER A 204 12.59 -2.63 12.52
CA SER A 204 11.27 -1.99 12.52
C SER A 204 10.92 -1.36 13.87
N ILE A 205 11.45 -1.89 14.98
CA ILE A 205 11.17 -1.37 16.32
C ILE A 205 11.57 0.12 16.45
N LEU A 206 12.60 0.55 15.73
CA LEU A 206 13.04 1.94 15.69
C LEU A 206 12.02 2.83 14.98
N LEU A 207 11.49 2.36 13.85
CA LEU A 207 10.46 3.07 13.08
C LEU A 207 9.14 3.12 13.85
N VAL A 208 8.79 2.03 14.53
CA VAL A 208 7.63 1.95 15.43
C VAL A 208 7.79 2.93 16.59
N ALA A 209 8.98 3.03 17.19
CA ALA A 209 9.25 4.02 18.25
C ALA A 209 9.07 5.46 17.75
N VAL A 210 9.54 5.78 16.55
CA VAL A 210 9.34 7.09 15.91
C VAL A 210 7.84 7.34 15.64
N GLY A 211 7.14 6.36 15.06
CA GLY A 211 5.70 6.44 14.81
C GLY A 211 4.90 6.63 16.10
N MET A 212 5.25 5.89 17.17
CA MET A 212 4.63 6.00 18.49
C MET A 212 4.85 7.37 19.10
N PHE A 213 6.08 7.88 19.05
CA PHE A 213 6.42 9.21 19.53
C PHE A 213 5.57 10.30 18.86
N ILE A 214 5.35 10.20 17.55
CA ILE A 214 4.52 11.13 16.80
C ILE A 214 3.05 10.95 17.17
N ARG A 215 2.52 9.71 17.17
CA ARG A 215 1.11 9.43 17.50
C ARG A 215 0.73 9.85 18.91
N LEU A 216 1.63 9.73 19.88
CA LEU A 216 1.41 10.19 21.25
C LEU A 216 1.30 11.73 21.36
N ARG A 217 1.89 12.47 20.41
CA ARG A 217 1.88 13.94 20.35
C ARG A 217 0.82 14.54 19.44
N ILE A 218 0.15 13.73 18.61
CA ILE A 218 -1.00 14.20 17.82
C ILE A 218 -2.16 14.50 18.79
N VAL A 219 -2.68 15.72 18.68
CA VAL A 219 -3.87 16.18 19.39
C VAL A 219 -5.10 15.68 18.63
N GLU A 220 -6.12 15.18 19.33
CA GLU A 220 -7.37 14.73 18.69
C GLU A 220 -8.01 15.86 17.87
N THR A 221 -8.64 15.51 16.75
CA THR A 221 -9.26 16.52 15.88
C THR A 221 -10.43 17.20 16.60
N PRO A 222 -10.57 18.54 16.52
CA PRO A 222 -11.67 19.27 17.16
C PRO A 222 -13.07 18.80 16.75
N ALA A 223 -13.21 18.25 15.55
CA ALA A 223 -14.44 17.67 15.04
C ALA A 223 -14.86 16.39 15.80
N PHE A 224 -13.90 15.57 16.22
CA PHE A 224 -14.20 14.35 16.99
C PHE A 224 -14.55 14.67 18.45
N ALA A 225 -13.90 15.69 19.03
CA ALA A 225 -14.26 16.19 20.36
C ALA A 225 -15.73 16.67 20.42
N LYS A 226 -16.22 17.38 19.38
CA LYS A 226 -17.63 17.82 19.27
C LYS A 226 -18.65 16.69 19.09
N ILE A 227 -18.27 15.60 18.41
CA ILE A 227 -19.16 14.43 18.22
C ILE A 227 -19.30 13.62 19.51
N ARG A 228 -18.23 13.52 20.31
CA ARG A 228 -18.27 12.89 21.64
C ARG A 228 -19.27 13.58 22.56
N ASP A 229 -19.32 14.89 22.52
CA ASP A 229 -20.20 15.71 23.36
C ASP A 229 -21.69 15.61 22.96
N THR A 230 -22.00 15.17 21.73
CA THR A 230 -23.37 15.08 21.22
C THR A 230 -23.99 13.68 21.31
N HIS A 231 -23.23 12.64 21.70
CA HIS A 231 -23.70 11.25 21.83
C HIS A 231 -24.47 10.71 20.60
N ALA A 232 -24.33 11.36 19.45
CA ALA A 232 -24.92 10.93 18.20
C ALA A 232 -24.08 9.77 17.67
N VAL A 233 -24.32 8.56 18.17
CA VAL A 233 -23.80 7.33 17.58
C VAL A 233 -24.36 7.27 16.16
N ALA A 234 -23.54 7.64 15.17
CA ALA A 234 -23.97 7.60 13.77
C ALA A 234 -24.34 6.15 13.43
N LYS A 235 -25.62 5.94 13.08
CA LYS A 235 -26.16 4.65 12.59
C LYS A 235 -25.20 4.06 11.56
N VAL A 236 -24.87 2.77 11.72
CA VAL A 236 -23.84 2.00 10.97
C VAL A 236 -23.79 2.39 9.48
N PRO A 237 -22.86 3.29 9.07
CA PRO A 237 -22.83 3.87 7.72
C PRO A 237 -22.44 2.87 6.64
N ALA A 238 -21.83 1.74 7.01
CA ALA A 238 -21.38 0.72 6.07
C ALA A 238 -22.53 0.09 5.27
N ARG A 239 -23.70 -0.11 5.90
CA ARG A 239 -24.88 -0.64 5.18
C ARG A 239 -25.35 0.33 4.11
N GLU A 240 -25.38 1.63 4.44
CA GLU A 240 -25.79 2.70 3.55
C GLU A 240 -24.86 2.81 2.32
N VAL A 241 -23.55 2.68 2.52
CA VAL A 241 -22.56 2.60 1.42
C VAL A 241 -22.92 1.48 0.43
N PHE A 242 -23.32 0.32 0.96
CA PHE A 242 -23.71 -0.85 0.15
C PHE A 242 -25.16 -0.83 -0.32
N THR A 243 -25.99 0.16 0.00
CA THR A 243 -27.35 0.30 -0.59
C THR A 243 -27.39 1.46 -1.56
N ASP A 244 -26.95 2.63 -1.11
CA ASP A 244 -27.19 3.90 -1.78
C ASP A 244 -26.02 4.28 -2.70
N TYR A 245 -24.81 3.80 -2.38
CA TYR A 245 -23.58 4.09 -3.13
C TYR A 245 -22.99 2.86 -3.85
N ARG A 246 -23.77 1.80 -4.07
CA ARG A 246 -23.32 0.54 -4.74
C ARG A 246 -22.51 0.80 -6.00
N LYS A 247 -23.01 1.67 -6.88
CA LYS A 247 -22.33 1.99 -8.15
C LYS A 247 -20.96 2.61 -7.92
N ASN A 248 -20.84 3.52 -6.95
CA ASN A 248 -19.57 4.18 -6.62
C ASN A 248 -18.58 3.18 -5.99
N VAL A 249 -19.08 2.22 -5.20
CA VAL A 249 -18.26 1.13 -4.65
C VAL A 249 -17.69 0.24 -5.76
N PHE A 250 -18.53 -0.28 -6.67
CA PHE A 250 -18.07 -1.15 -7.75
C PHE A 250 -17.14 -0.44 -8.74
N LEU A 251 -17.46 0.81 -9.11
CA LEU A 251 -16.59 1.62 -9.95
C LEU A 251 -15.27 1.95 -9.25
N GLY A 252 -15.30 2.23 -7.94
CA GLY A 252 -14.12 2.43 -7.12
C GLY A 252 -13.23 1.18 -7.06
N TRP A 253 -13.80 0.00 -6.85
CA TRP A 253 -13.06 -1.26 -6.88
C TRP A 253 -12.41 -1.53 -8.23
N GLY A 254 -13.17 -1.35 -9.32
CA GLY A 254 -12.64 -1.51 -10.67
C GLY A 254 -11.54 -0.49 -10.98
N ALA A 255 -11.72 0.78 -10.59
CA ALA A 255 -10.72 1.83 -10.77
C ALA A 255 -9.43 1.54 -9.99
N ARG A 256 -9.53 1.12 -8.73
CA ARG A 256 -8.37 0.80 -7.87
C ARG A 256 -7.67 -0.50 -8.26
N TYR A 257 -8.24 -1.32 -9.14
CA TYR A 257 -7.64 -2.62 -9.44
C TYR A 257 -6.21 -2.48 -10.00
N ILE A 258 -5.98 -1.55 -10.92
CA ILE A 258 -4.65 -1.32 -11.50
C ILE A 258 -3.59 -0.88 -10.48
N ASP A 259 -3.98 -0.14 -9.44
CA ASP A 259 -3.06 0.35 -8.40
C ASP A 259 -2.32 -0.83 -7.75
N GLY A 260 -3.08 -1.75 -7.16
CA GLY A 260 -2.52 -2.92 -6.50
C GLY A 260 -1.74 -3.82 -7.46
N VAL A 261 -2.26 -4.01 -8.68
CA VAL A 261 -1.67 -4.93 -9.65
C VAL A 261 -0.30 -4.44 -10.11
N ILE A 262 -0.20 -3.17 -10.52
CA ILE A 262 1.06 -2.59 -10.99
C ILE A 262 2.07 -2.61 -9.85
N PHE A 263 1.68 -2.07 -8.70
CA PHE A 263 2.60 -1.97 -7.57
C PHE A 263 3.17 -3.33 -7.19
N ASN A 264 2.32 -4.35 -6.96
CA ASN A 264 2.79 -5.66 -6.50
C ASN A 264 3.51 -6.43 -7.61
N THR A 265 3.16 -6.22 -8.89
CA THR A 265 3.91 -6.82 -10.00
C THR A 265 5.35 -6.32 -10.01
N TYR A 266 5.55 -5.00 -9.95
CA TYR A 266 6.89 -4.43 -10.13
C TYR A 266 7.70 -4.32 -8.84
N ALA A 267 7.08 -4.14 -7.68
CA ALA A 267 7.79 -4.01 -6.41
C ALA A 267 8.04 -5.37 -5.71
N VAL A 268 7.21 -6.38 -5.97
CA VAL A 268 7.27 -7.68 -5.28
C VAL A 268 7.60 -8.81 -6.25
N PHE A 269 6.75 -9.04 -7.25
CA PHE A 269 6.91 -10.18 -8.17
C PHE A 269 8.16 -10.04 -9.06
N SER A 270 8.44 -8.85 -9.60
CA SER A 270 9.55 -8.61 -10.53
C SER A 270 10.90 -9.02 -9.94
N LEU A 271 11.08 -8.85 -8.63
CA LEU A 271 12.28 -9.26 -7.90
C LEU A 271 12.52 -10.76 -8.07
N SER A 272 11.52 -11.58 -7.76
CA SER A 272 11.61 -13.03 -7.89
C SER A 272 11.78 -13.47 -9.35
N TYR A 273 11.07 -12.82 -10.27
CA TYR A 273 11.12 -13.09 -11.70
C TYR A 273 12.51 -12.81 -12.32
N LEU A 274 13.06 -11.62 -12.08
CA LEU A 274 14.35 -11.17 -12.63
C LEU A 274 15.53 -11.97 -12.06
N ILE A 275 15.46 -12.36 -10.78
CA ILE A 275 16.45 -13.26 -10.18
C ILE A 275 16.32 -14.68 -10.77
N GLY A 276 15.09 -15.15 -10.99
CA GLY A 276 14.84 -16.51 -11.48
C GLY A 276 15.29 -16.75 -12.92
N ILE A 277 15.09 -15.77 -13.82
CA ILE A 277 15.39 -15.93 -15.25
C ILE A 277 16.82 -15.49 -15.60
N HIS A 278 17.26 -14.34 -15.10
CA HIS A 278 18.54 -13.74 -15.49
C HIS A 278 19.65 -13.91 -14.45
N HIS A 279 19.33 -14.50 -13.29
CA HIS A 279 20.27 -14.63 -12.17
C HIS A 279 20.87 -13.29 -11.72
N TYR A 280 20.14 -12.19 -11.90
CA TYR A 280 20.56 -10.88 -11.42
C TYR A 280 20.79 -10.91 -9.91
N ALA A 281 21.78 -10.14 -9.44
CA ALA A 281 22.02 -9.97 -8.02
C ALA A 281 20.78 -9.34 -7.34
N LYS A 282 20.38 -9.88 -6.18
CA LYS A 282 19.24 -9.39 -5.38
C LYS A 282 19.35 -7.88 -5.13
N SER A 283 20.55 -7.43 -4.74
CA SER A 283 20.85 -6.03 -4.44
C SER A 283 20.62 -5.13 -5.65
N ALA A 284 20.95 -5.57 -6.87
CA ALA A 284 20.79 -4.76 -8.07
C ALA A 284 19.31 -4.42 -8.34
N ILE A 285 18.41 -5.40 -8.22
CA ILE A 285 16.97 -5.18 -8.42
C ILE A 285 16.37 -4.36 -7.27
N LEU A 286 16.82 -4.61 -6.03
CA LEU A 286 16.37 -3.81 -4.88
C LEU A 286 16.82 -2.35 -4.97
N VAL A 287 18.01 -2.07 -5.48
CA VAL A 287 18.46 -0.71 -5.79
C VAL A 287 17.58 -0.08 -6.87
N ALA A 288 17.22 -0.81 -7.93
CA ALA A 288 16.31 -0.30 -8.95
C ALA A 288 14.93 0.08 -8.37
N VAL A 289 14.37 -0.76 -7.49
CA VAL A 289 13.11 -0.46 -6.77
C VAL A 289 13.28 0.74 -5.84
N THR A 290 14.41 0.85 -5.14
CA THR A 290 14.74 1.99 -4.27
C THR A 290 14.77 3.30 -5.07
N LEU A 291 15.45 3.30 -6.23
CA LEU A 291 15.51 4.44 -7.14
C LEU A 291 14.11 4.81 -7.67
N ALA A 292 13.30 3.81 -8.03
CA ALA A 292 11.93 4.04 -8.47
C ALA A 292 11.08 4.66 -7.35
N ALA A 293 11.24 4.19 -6.11
CA ALA A 293 10.56 4.75 -4.94
C ALA A 293 10.97 6.21 -4.66
N LEU A 294 12.25 6.55 -4.85
CA LEU A 294 12.73 7.94 -4.75
C LEU A 294 12.05 8.83 -5.81
N VAL A 295 11.98 8.38 -7.07
CA VAL A 295 11.30 9.13 -8.13
C VAL A 295 9.80 9.25 -7.83
N LEU A 296 9.16 8.17 -7.36
CA LEU A 296 7.75 8.14 -6.99
C LEU A 296 7.43 9.17 -5.91
N MET A 297 8.32 9.34 -4.92
CA MET A 297 8.17 10.32 -3.84
C MET A 297 7.93 11.74 -4.37
N PHE A 298 8.61 12.12 -5.44
CA PHE A 298 8.48 13.44 -6.08
C PHE A 298 7.35 13.48 -7.11
N MET A 299 7.10 12.38 -7.81
CA MET A 299 6.07 12.33 -8.85
C MET A 299 4.65 12.27 -8.28
N ILE A 300 4.44 11.72 -7.07
CA ILE A 300 3.15 11.72 -6.38
C ILE A 300 2.58 13.14 -6.27
N PRO A 301 3.26 14.13 -5.64
CA PRO A 301 2.78 15.51 -5.59
C PRO A 301 2.54 16.14 -6.96
N VAL A 302 3.39 15.84 -7.96
CA VAL A 302 3.27 16.37 -9.32
C VAL A 302 1.98 15.88 -9.97
N ALA A 303 1.73 14.58 -9.95
CA ALA A 303 0.51 13.97 -10.48
C ALA A 303 -0.73 14.47 -9.75
N SER A 304 -0.69 14.56 -8.41
CA SER A 304 -1.79 15.08 -7.61
C SER A 304 -2.11 16.54 -7.92
N ARG A 305 -1.10 17.39 -8.07
CA ARG A 305 -1.28 18.81 -8.43
C ARG A 305 -1.82 18.97 -9.85
N LEU A 306 -1.38 18.13 -10.78
CA LEU A 306 -1.95 18.08 -12.13
C LEU A 306 -3.44 17.69 -12.07
N SER A 307 -3.77 16.71 -11.23
CA SER A 307 -5.14 16.24 -11.04
C SER A 307 -6.10 17.31 -10.51
N ASP A 308 -5.60 18.22 -9.68
CA ASP A 308 -6.37 19.38 -9.20
C ASP A 308 -6.65 20.40 -10.33
N ARG A 309 -5.80 20.46 -11.36
CA ARG A 309 -5.94 21.40 -12.49
C ARG A 309 -6.80 20.83 -13.63
N ILE A 310 -6.51 19.61 -14.07
CA ILE A 310 -7.16 19.03 -15.26
C ILE A 310 -8.30 18.05 -14.93
N GLY A 311 -8.41 17.66 -13.65
CA GLY A 311 -9.44 16.77 -13.13
C GLY A 311 -8.90 15.37 -12.77
N ARG A 312 -9.18 14.93 -11.53
CA ARG A 312 -8.73 13.65 -10.95
C ARG A 312 -9.06 12.44 -11.80
N ARG A 313 -10.29 12.39 -12.33
CA ARG A 313 -10.76 11.30 -13.19
C ARG A 313 -9.92 11.16 -14.47
N LYS A 314 -9.52 12.26 -15.10
CA LYS A 314 -8.73 12.23 -16.33
C LYS A 314 -7.31 11.75 -16.04
N VAL A 315 -6.66 12.32 -15.04
CA VAL A 315 -5.29 11.96 -14.64
C VAL A 315 -5.22 10.49 -14.24
N PHE A 316 -6.12 10.04 -13.36
CA PHE A 316 -6.17 8.65 -12.92
C PHE A 316 -6.46 7.70 -14.08
N GLY A 317 -7.46 8.00 -14.92
CA GLY A 317 -7.83 7.13 -16.05
C GLY A 317 -6.73 6.99 -17.10
N TRP A 318 -6.05 8.09 -17.44
CA TRP A 318 -4.90 8.06 -18.34
C TRP A 318 -3.71 7.33 -17.72
N GLY A 319 -3.44 7.56 -16.42
CA GLY A 319 -2.42 6.83 -15.67
C GLY A 319 -2.68 5.33 -15.63
N ALA A 320 -3.93 4.92 -15.43
CA ALA A 320 -4.37 3.52 -15.41
C ALA A 320 -4.14 2.84 -16.76
N LEU A 321 -4.52 3.50 -17.84
CA LEU A 321 -4.29 2.98 -19.19
C LEU A 321 -2.80 2.91 -19.51
N ALA A 322 -2.03 3.95 -19.20
CA ALA A 322 -0.58 3.97 -19.41
C ALA A 322 0.13 2.88 -18.61
N CYS A 323 -0.28 2.65 -17.36
CA CYS A 323 0.18 1.53 -16.54
C CYS A 323 -0.08 0.18 -17.22
N GLY A 324 -1.31 -0.06 -17.68
CA GLY A 324 -1.70 -1.28 -18.39
C GLY A 324 -0.85 -1.51 -19.64
N LEU A 325 -0.73 -0.48 -20.49
CA LEU A 325 0.03 -0.55 -21.74
C LEU A 325 1.54 -0.69 -21.51
N SER A 326 2.07 -0.14 -20.41
CA SER A 326 3.49 -0.24 -20.08
C SER A 326 3.95 -1.68 -19.78
N ALA A 327 3.02 -2.59 -19.45
CA ALA A 327 3.35 -3.97 -19.12
C ALA A 327 4.04 -4.70 -20.27
N TRP A 328 3.60 -4.49 -21.51
CA TRP A 328 4.17 -5.17 -22.66
C TRP A 328 5.65 -4.82 -22.91
N PRO A 329 6.03 -3.54 -23.09
CA PRO A 329 7.43 -3.17 -23.25
C PRO A 329 8.25 -3.48 -22.00
N ALA A 330 7.68 -3.35 -20.79
CA ALA A 330 8.41 -3.64 -19.57
C ALA A 330 8.80 -5.13 -19.46
N PHE A 331 7.86 -6.04 -19.70
CA PHE A 331 8.15 -7.47 -19.69
C PHE A 331 9.03 -7.92 -20.86
N ALA A 332 8.97 -7.24 -22.01
CA ALA A 332 9.92 -7.47 -23.09
C ALA A 332 11.36 -7.15 -22.65
N VAL A 333 11.58 -6.01 -21.98
CA VAL A 333 12.89 -5.67 -21.40
C VAL A 333 13.28 -6.68 -20.34
N PHE A 334 12.37 -7.04 -19.43
CA PHE A 334 12.68 -7.97 -18.34
C PHE A 334 12.93 -9.41 -18.78
N HIS A 335 12.52 -9.81 -19.98
CA HIS A 335 12.69 -11.18 -20.47
C HIS A 335 13.85 -11.30 -21.46
N TYR A 336 14.07 -10.28 -22.30
CA TYR A 336 15.06 -10.34 -23.38
C TYR A 336 16.32 -9.52 -23.11
N SER A 337 16.27 -8.51 -22.24
CA SER A 337 17.41 -7.63 -22.01
C SER A 337 18.36 -8.20 -20.97
N THR A 338 19.64 -8.27 -21.32
CA THR A 338 20.75 -8.54 -20.37
C THR A 338 21.30 -7.25 -19.73
N SER A 339 20.76 -6.08 -20.10
CA SER A 339 21.21 -4.79 -19.58
C SER A 339 20.50 -4.45 -18.28
N LEU A 340 21.22 -4.51 -17.16
CA LEU A 340 20.71 -4.07 -15.86
C LEU A 340 20.24 -2.61 -15.89
N THR A 341 20.90 -1.75 -16.67
CA THR A 341 20.51 -0.35 -16.82
C THR A 341 19.14 -0.22 -17.49
N ALA A 342 18.87 -1.02 -18.52
CA ALA A 342 17.57 -1.03 -19.18
C ALA A 342 16.47 -1.52 -18.23
N VAL A 343 16.71 -2.62 -17.50
CA VAL A 343 15.79 -3.14 -16.48
C VAL A 343 15.51 -2.10 -15.39
N THR A 344 16.57 -1.43 -14.90
CA THR A 344 16.47 -0.38 -13.88
C THR A 344 15.65 0.80 -14.39
N ALA A 345 15.94 1.29 -15.60
CA ALA A 345 15.20 2.38 -16.21
C ALA A 345 13.72 2.02 -16.39
N THR A 346 13.41 0.80 -16.81
CA THR A 346 12.04 0.31 -16.92
C THR A 346 11.31 0.34 -15.57
N ILE A 347 11.92 -0.19 -14.49
CA ILE A 347 11.31 -0.17 -13.15
C ILE A 347 11.08 1.28 -12.69
N VAL A 348 12.06 2.17 -12.88
CA VAL A 348 11.97 3.59 -12.51
C VAL A 348 10.88 4.31 -13.30
N ILE A 349 10.76 4.06 -14.59
CA ILE A 349 9.73 4.69 -15.44
C ILE A 349 8.34 4.20 -15.01
N VAL A 350 8.15 2.88 -14.88
CA VAL A 350 6.82 2.33 -14.60
C VAL A 350 6.38 2.65 -13.17
N VAL A 351 7.20 2.33 -12.16
CA VAL A 351 6.85 2.52 -10.75
C VAL A 351 7.07 3.95 -10.28
N GLY A 352 8.15 4.60 -10.72
CA GLY A 352 8.50 5.95 -10.29
C GLY A 352 7.67 7.05 -10.97
N VAL A 353 7.36 6.88 -12.26
CA VAL A 353 6.73 7.94 -13.07
C VAL A 353 5.28 7.60 -13.41
N ILE A 354 5.04 6.52 -14.16
CA ILE A 354 3.71 6.22 -14.70
C ILE A 354 2.72 5.92 -13.57
N TYR A 355 3.11 5.08 -12.61
CA TYR A 355 2.28 4.72 -11.47
C TYR A 355 1.89 5.92 -10.59
N ALA A 356 2.70 6.98 -10.54
CA ALA A 356 2.37 8.19 -9.79
C ALA A 356 1.08 8.87 -10.30
N PHE A 357 0.74 8.73 -11.58
CA PHE A 357 -0.49 9.26 -12.17
C PHE A 357 -1.75 8.46 -11.80
N VAL A 358 -1.58 7.24 -11.28
CA VAL A 358 -2.65 6.46 -10.65
C VAL A 358 -2.70 6.79 -9.16
N TYR A 359 -1.59 6.53 -8.46
CA TYR A 359 -1.55 6.59 -7.00
C TYR A 359 -1.75 8.02 -6.50
N GLY A 360 -1.02 9.00 -7.02
CA GLY A 360 -1.10 10.41 -6.60
C GLY A 360 -2.54 10.98 -6.49
N PRO A 361 -3.38 10.91 -7.53
CA PRO A 361 -4.76 11.39 -7.46
C PRO A 361 -5.75 10.45 -6.73
N GLU A 362 -5.38 9.20 -6.45
CA GLU A 362 -6.27 8.15 -5.94
C GLU A 362 -7.04 8.57 -4.68
N ALA A 363 -6.30 9.01 -3.66
CA ALA A 363 -6.87 9.40 -2.37
C ALA A 363 -7.98 10.44 -2.51
N ALA A 364 -7.75 11.47 -3.33
CA ALA A 364 -8.70 12.54 -3.56
C ALA A 364 -9.85 12.14 -4.49
N LEU A 365 -9.60 11.26 -5.46
CA LEU A 365 -10.64 10.69 -6.33
C LEU A 365 -11.65 9.90 -5.51
N PHE A 366 -11.19 9.06 -4.58
CA PHE A 366 -12.10 8.25 -3.76
C PHE A 366 -12.81 9.06 -2.68
N CYS A 367 -12.18 10.09 -2.12
CA CYS A 367 -12.89 11.04 -1.25
C CYS A 367 -14.06 11.73 -1.97
N GLU A 368 -13.93 12.02 -3.27
CA GLU A 368 -14.99 12.61 -4.09
C GLU A 368 -16.12 11.64 -4.47
N LEU A 369 -16.01 10.33 -4.21
CA LEU A 369 -17.04 9.34 -4.53
C LEU A 369 -18.21 9.33 -3.54
N PHE A 370 -18.00 9.87 -2.35
CA PHE A 370 -18.88 9.67 -1.21
C PHE A 370 -19.16 10.98 -0.48
N ASP A 371 -20.41 11.14 -0.07
CA ASP A 371 -20.86 12.30 0.68
C ASP A 371 -20.20 12.30 2.06
N THR A 372 -20.00 13.48 2.62
CA THR A 372 -19.23 13.67 3.86
C THR A 372 -19.70 12.76 5.01
N ARG A 373 -21.01 12.45 5.08
CA ARG A 373 -21.59 11.54 6.08
C ARG A 373 -21.03 10.11 6.01
N VAL A 374 -20.88 9.56 4.81
CA VAL A 374 -20.47 8.16 4.58
C VAL A 374 -19.04 8.02 4.06
N ARG A 375 -18.36 9.15 3.80
CA ARG A 375 -17.05 9.20 3.12
C ARG A 375 -16.00 8.31 3.77
N TYR A 376 -15.84 8.39 5.09
CA TYR A 376 -14.85 7.57 5.80
C TYR A 376 -15.05 6.05 5.56
N SER A 377 -16.28 5.57 5.72
CA SER A 377 -16.62 4.17 5.49
C SER A 377 -16.51 3.80 4.01
N GLY A 378 -17.01 4.66 3.11
CA GLY A 378 -16.98 4.45 1.68
C GLY A 378 -15.56 4.30 1.12
N ILE A 379 -14.66 5.24 1.43
CA ILE A 379 -13.27 5.16 0.98
C ILE A 379 -12.55 3.95 1.55
N SER A 380 -12.81 3.60 2.81
CA SER A 380 -12.17 2.46 3.47
C SER A 380 -12.63 1.13 2.87
N ILE A 381 -13.92 0.99 2.56
CA ILE A 381 -14.47 -0.18 1.86
C ILE A 381 -13.88 -0.30 0.47
N VAL A 382 -13.83 0.80 -0.29
CA VAL A 382 -13.21 0.80 -1.63
C VAL A 382 -11.75 0.38 -1.53
N TYR A 383 -11.00 0.98 -0.61
CA TYR A 383 -9.57 0.78 -0.50
C TYR A 383 -9.18 -0.64 -0.04
N GLN A 384 -9.80 -1.11 1.05
CA GLN A 384 -9.40 -2.37 1.69
C GLN A 384 -9.91 -3.58 0.91
N VAL A 385 -11.16 -3.58 0.48
CA VAL A 385 -11.75 -4.74 -0.21
C VAL A 385 -11.12 -4.93 -1.58
N SER A 386 -10.94 -3.85 -2.35
CA SER A 386 -10.25 -3.98 -3.64
C SER A 386 -8.79 -4.38 -3.44
N GLY A 387 -8.13 -3.94 -2.37
CA GLY A 387 -6.75 -4.29 -2.03
C GLY A 387 -6.52 -5.80 -1.86
N ILE A 388 -7.54 -6.54 -1.41
CA ILE A 388 -7.48 -8.01 -1.35
C ILE A 388 -7.25 -8.57 -2.75
N VAL A 389 -8.07 -8.20 -3.71
CA VAL A 389 -7.96 -8.78 -5.06
C VAL A 389 -6.82 -8.14 -5.85
N SER A 390 -6.66 -6.83 -5.74
CA SER A 390 -5.70 -6.05 -6.53
C SER A 390 -4.28 -6.19 -6.07
N SER A 391 -4.01 -6.39 -4.78
CA SER A 391 -2.64 -6.37 -4.25
C SER A 391 -2.21 -7.76 -3.78
N SER A 392 -3.09 -8.44 -3.04
CA SER A 392 -2.75 -9.68 -2.36
C SER A 392 -2.62 -10.87 -3.31
N ILE A 393 -3.52 -10.96 -4.29
CA ILE A 393 -3.59 -12.08 -5.24
C ILE A 393 -2.61 -11.87 -6.40
N THR A 394 -2.17 -10.64 -6.68
CA THR A 394 -1.36 -10.36 -7.87
C THR A 394 -0.06 -11.17 -7.97
N PRO A 395 0.80 -11.28 -6.93
CA PRO A 395 2.00 -12.11 -7.04
C PRO A 395 1.68 -13.59 -7.28
N LEU A 396 0.60 -14.11 -6.68
CA LEU A 396 0.10 -15.47 -6.91
C LEU A 396 -0.36 -15.66 -8.36
N ALA A 397 -1.20 -14.75 -8.85
CA ALA A 397 -1.69 -14.76 -10.21
C ALA A 397 -0.55 -14.64 -11.22
N ALA A 398 0.40 -13.72 -11.01
CA ALA A 398 1.57 -13.56 -11.86
C ALA A 398 2.44 -14.83 -11.88
N THR A 399 2.66 -15.46 -10.72
CA THR A 399 3.41 -16.72 -10.61
C THR A 399 2.70 -17.87 -11.33
N ALA A 400 1.38 -17.98 -11.18
CA ALA A 400 0.57 -19.00 -11.86
C ALA A 400 0.53 -18.78 -13.39
N LEU A 401 0.34 -17.55 -13.85
CA LEU A 401 0.34 -17.18 -15.27
C LEU A 401 1.73 -17.40 -15.90
N LEU A 402 2.81 -17.14 -15.16
CA LEU A 402 4.17 -17.43 -15.60
C LEU A 402 4.38 -18.94 -15.79
N HIS A 403 3.94 -19.74 -14.83
CA HIS A 403 4.04 -21.19 -14.89
C HIS A 403 3.22 -21.74 -16.07
N TYR A 404 1.97 -21.30 -16.21
CA TYR A 404 1.10 -21.64 -17.34
C TYR A 404 1.71 -21.25 -18.70
N GLY A 405 2.37 -20.09 -18.75
CA GLY A 405 3.05 -19.59 -19.93
C GLY A 405 4.39 -20.24 -20.23
N ASN A 406 4.79 -21.32 -19.55
CA ASN A 406 6.11 -21.94 -19.68
C ASN A 406 7.25 -20.92 -19.52
N LEU A 407 7.17 -20.09 -18.46
CA LEU A 407 8.11 -19.01 -18.13
C LEU A 407 8.08 -17.80 -19.09
N GLN A 408 7.13 -17.75 -20.03
CA GLN A 408 6.89 -16.55 -20.83
C GLN A 408 6.01 -15.55 -20.08
N PRO A 409 6.36 -14.24 -20.07
CA PRO A 409 5.66 -13.25 -19.26
C PRO A 409 4.37 -12.71 -19.91
N TRP A 410 4.05 -13.11 -21.15
CA TRP A 410 3.03 -12.45 -21.95
C TRP A 410 1.62 -12.58 -21.39
N TRP A 411 1.31 -13.67 -20.67
CA TRP A 411 0.04 -13.80 -19.96
C TRP A 411 -0.09 -12.81 -18.80
N ILE A 412 1.03 -12.48 -18.14
CA ILE A 412 1.08 -11.46 -17.09
C ILE A 412 0.89 -10.08 -17.72
N ALA A 413 1.58 -9.80 -18.83
CA ALA A 413 1.43 -8.54 -19.54
C ALA A 413 -0.01 -8.32 -20.05
N LEU A 414 -0.66 -9.37 -20.59
CA LEU A 414 -2.06 -9.33 -21.00
C LEU A 414 -3.00 -9.09 -19.82
N TYR A 415 -2.77 -9.78 -18.70
CA TYR A 415 -3.54 -9.56 -17.46
C TYR A 415 -3.46 -8.10 -17.00
N ILE A 416 -2.27 -7.52 -16.93
CA ILE A 416 -2.07 -6.14 -16.49
C ILE A 416 -2.67 -5.14 -17.48
N ALA A 417 -2.55 -5.39 -18.79
CA ALA A 417 -3.16 -4.56 -19.83
C ALA A 417 -4.69 -4.56 -19.72
N GLY A 418 -5.30 -5.74 -19.50
CA GLY A 418 -6.74 -5.89 -19.27
C GLY A 418 -7.21 -5.17 -18.01
N VAL A 419 -6.46 -5.28 -16.91
CA VAL A 419 -6.74 -4.55 -15.67
C VAL A 419 -6.62 -3.04 -15.88
N GLY A 420 -5.60 -2.56 -16.60
CA GLY A 420 -5.41 -1.13 -16.88
C GLY A 420 -6.55 -0.54 -17.70
N LEU A 421 -7.04 -1.28 -18.71
CA LEU A 421 -8.22 -0.92 -19.49
C LEU A 421 -9.47 -0.88 -18.60
N LEU A 422 -9.71 -1.94 -17.81
CA LEU A 422 -10.85 -2.00 -16.89
C LEU A 422 -10.84 -0.82 -15.91
N SER A 423 -9.71 -0.54 -15.26
CA SER A 423 -9.57 0.56 -14.32
C SER A 423 -9.77 1.92 -14.97
N SER A 424 -9.26 2.12 -16.18
CA SER A 424 -9.51 3.34 -16.97
C SER A 424 -10.99 3.53 -17.30
N VAL A 425 -11.67 2.46 -17.74
CA VAL A 425 -13.11 2.46 -18.07
C VAL A 425 -13.96 2.73 -16.83
N CYS A 426 -13.71 2.03 -15.71
CA CYS A 426 -14.40 2.27 -14.45
C CYS A 426 -14.21 3.72 -13.99
N THR A 427 -13.00 4.24 -14.09
CA THR A 427 -12.69 5.64 -13.77
C THR A 427 -13.48 6.59 -14.65
N TYR A 428 -13.60 6.34 -15.96
CA TYR A 428 -14.41 7.17 -16.85
C TYR A 428 -15.90 7.20 -16.45
N PHE A 429 -16.43 6.11 -15.90
CA PHE A 429 -17.83 6.06 -15.45
C PHE A 429 -18.06 6.62 -14.05
N ILE A 430 -17.00 6.91 -13.28
CA ILE A 430 -17.11 7.66 -12.02
C ILE A 430 -17.70 9.04 -12.33
N ARG A 431 -18.83 9.34 -11.70
CA ARG A 431 -19.44 10.67 -11.67
C ARG A 431 -19.12 11.30 -10.31
N ARG A 432 -18.69 12.56 -10.32
CA ARG A 432 -18.47 13.32 -9.08
C ARG A 432 -19.82 13.52 -8.38
N THR A 433 -19.83 13.35 -7.07
CA THR A 433 -20.95 13.76 -6.23
C THR A 433 -20.88 15.25 -5.84
N PHE A 434 -19.73 15.93 -6.05
CA PHE A 434 -19.53 17.38 -5.77
C PHE A 434 -18.54 18.05 -6.74
#